data_AF-T2T4Q9-F1
#
_entry.id   AF-T2T4Q9-F1
#
_cell.length_a   1.000
_cell.length_b   1.000
_cell.length_c   1.000
_cell.angle_alpha   90.00
_cell.angle_beta   90.00
_cell.angle_gamma   90.00
#
_symmetry.space_group_name_H-M   'P 1'
#
loop_
_entity.id
_entity.type
_entity.pdbx_description
1 polymer ?
#
loop_
_entity_poly.entity_id
_entity_poly.type
_entity_poly.pdbx_seq_one_letter_code
_entity_poly.pdbx_strand_id
1 'polypeptide(L)'
;NPILINDERFSPAGVLAPKKAADLAFTMHMLSYLSNSGTAAIVEFPGVLYRVDRGGAEKKIREYLVKENFIDCVIALPENLFFGTNIATCILVLKKNKKDDTTLFIDASKEFVKEGKKNKLKAHNREKILQTYTERKVIKHFSALANIEKIQENDYNLSVNRYVEQEDTKEIIDIKALNGEIAQIVKKQSALRNRLESIIKELEA
;
A
#
# COMPACT_ATOMS: atom_id res chain seq x y z
N ASN A 1 20.17 21.18 11.49
CA ASN A 1 21.63 20.95 11.56
C ASN A 1 22.21 21.61 10.31
N PRO A 2 22.91 22.75 10.44
CA PRO A 2 23.39 23.55 9.31
C PRO A 2 24.35 22.81 8.37
N ILE A 3 25.07 21.80 8.87
CA ILE A 3 25.99 21.00 8.06
C ILE A 3 25.18 20.08 7.13
N LEU A 4 24.22 19.36 7.69
CA LEU A 4 23.45 18.38 6.91
C LEU A 4 22.50 19.02 5.90
N ILE A 5 21.94 20.20 6.17
CA ILE A 5 21.00 20.85 5.24
C ILE A 5 21.71 21.33 3.95
N ASN A 6 23.01 21.60 4.03
CA ASN A 6 23.83 22.03 2.90
C ASN A 6 24.64 20.88 2.27
N ASP A 7 24.54 19.67 2.82
CA ASP A 7 25.18 18.48 2.27
C ASP A 7 24.56 18.14 0.91
N GLU A 8 25.39 17.89 -0.11
CA GLU A 8 24.96 17.62 -1.49
C GLU A 8 23.93 16.48 -1.60
N ARG A 9 23.93 15.54 -0.64
CA ARG A 9 22.99 14.42 -0.61
C ARG A 9 21.58 14.83 -0.22
N PHE A 10 21.41 15.92 0.52
CA PHE A 10 20.13 16.33 1.11
C PHE A 10 19.66 17.71 0.68
N SER A 11 20.59 18.60 0.34
CA SER A 11 20.30 19.96 -0.10
C SER A 11 19.35 20.06 -1.30
N PRO A 12 19.33 19.12 -2.29
CA PRO A 12 18.39 19.21 -3.41
C PRO A 12 16.91 19.12 -3.00
N ALA A 13 16.59 18.39 -1.93
CA ALA A 13 15.22 18.32 -1.41
C ALA A 13 14.83 19.56 -0.57
N GLY A 14 15.80 20.43 -0.22
CA GLY A 14 15.60 21.64 0.55
C GLY A 14 15.18 21.44 2.02
N VAL A 15 15.03 20.20 2.47
CA VAL A 15 14.66 19.82 3.83
C VAL A 15 15.36 18.53 4.25
N LEU A 16 15.52 18.35 5.57
CA LEU A 16 16.00 17.09 6.13
C LEU A 16 14.83 16.21 6.54
N ALA A 17 15.02 14.89 6.45
CA ALA A 17 14.06 13.93 6.98
C ALA A 17 13.81 14.18 8.49
N PRO A 18 12.58 13.95 8.99
CA PRO A 18 12.26 14.16 10.39
C PRO A 18 13.12 13.31 11.35
N LYS A 19 13.41 13.83 12.54
CA LYS A 19 14.22 13.12 13.55
C LYS A 19 13.71 11.71 13.92
N LYS A 20 12.39 11.47 13.77
CA LYS A 20 11.73 10.19 14.10
C LYS A 20 11.46 9.31 12.89
N ALA A 21 11.83 9.73 11.68
CA ALA A 21 11.59 9.04 10.42
C ALA A 21 12.79 9.26 9.49
N ALA A 22 13.78 8.36 9.57
CA ALA A 22 15.04 8.50 8.84
C ALA A 22 15.06 7.79 7.47
N ASP A 23 14.02 7.00 7.17
CA ASP A 23 13.91 6.17 5.97
C ASP A 23 14.25 6.95 4.68
N LEU A 24 13.59 8.10 4.46
CA LEU A 24 13.82 8.92 3.29
C LEU A 24 15.22 9.57 3.25
N ALA A 25 15.90 9.72 4.39
CA ALA A 25 17.31 10.14 4.38
C ALA A 25 18.22 9.04 3.82
N PHE A 26 17.94 7.76 4.11
CA PHE A 26 18.65 6.65 3.49
C PHE A 26 18.34 6.54 2.00
N THR A 27 17.08 6.72 1.59
CA THR A 27 16.70 6.83 0.17
C THR A 27 17.50 7.91 -0.54
N MET A 28 17.58 9.13 0.01
CA MET A 28 18.36 10.24 -0.55
C MET A 28 19.86 9.94 -0.59
N HIS A 29 20.40 9.32 0.46
CA HIS A 29 21.79 8.90 0.50
C HIS A 29 22.10 7.89 -0.61
N MET A 30 21.30 6.83 -0.76
CA MET A 30 21.48 5.83 -1.82
C MET A 30 21.36 6.45 -3.22
N LEU A 31 20.40 7.37 -3.42
CA LEU A 31 20.24 8.10 -4.67
C LEU A 31 21.50 8.92 -5.01
N SER A 32 22.13 9.57 -4.03
CA SER A 32 23.32 10.40 -4.28
C SER A 32 24.48 9.60 -4.88
N TYR A 33 24.70 8.36 -4.42
CA TYR A 33 25.75 7.45 -4.91
C TYR A 33 25.36 6.65 -6.15
N LEU A 34 24.08 6.68 -6.55
CA LEU A 34 23.62 5.96 -7.72
C LEU A 34 24.20 6.58 -9.01
N SER A 35 24.75 5.77 -9.91
CA SER A 35 25.19 6.26 -11.23
C SER A 35 24.00 6.61 -12.13
N ASN A 36 24.25 7.35 -13.21
CA ASN A 36 23.18 7.75 -14.15
C ASN A 36 22.48 6.55 -14.82
N SER A 37 23.19 5.43 -14.99
CA SER A 37 22.65 4.15 -15.50
C SER A 37 22.31 3.16 -14.38
N GLY A 38 22.46 3.55 -13.12
CA GLY A 38 22.24 2.70 -11.96
C GLY A 38 20.76 2.51 -11.65
N THR A 39 20.45 1.42 -10.95
CA THR A 39 19.12 1.17 -10.37
C THR A 39 19.30 0.79 -8.90
N ALA A 40 18.53 1.43 -8.02
CA ALA A 40 18.46 1.04 -6.61
C ALA A 40 17.08 0.44 -6.33
N ALA A 41 17.01 -0.64 -5.55
CA ALA A 41 15.77 -1.21 -5.05
C ALA A 41 15.86 -1.26 -3.53
N ILE A 42 15.03 -0.47 -2.86
CA ILE A 42 15.14 -0.20 -1.42
C ILE A 42 13.90 -0.73 -0.73
N VAL A 43 14.08 -1.59 0.26
CA VAL A 43 12.97 -2.04 1.12
C VAL A 43 12.69 -0.95 2.15
N GLU A 44 11.46 -0.49 2.20
CA GLU A 44 11.03 0.62 3.04
C GLU A 44 9.75 0.27 3.82
N PHE A 45 9.53 1.00 4.92
CA PHE A 45 8.22 1.00 5.57
C PHE A 45 7.21 1.79 4.73
N PRO A 46 5.94 1.36 4.59
CA PRO A 46 4.97 2.01 3.71
C PRO A 46 4.74 3.49 4.02
N GLY A 47 4.98 3.92 5.25
CA GLY A 47 4.84 5.31 5.65
C GLY A 47 5.67 6.30 4.81
N VAL A 48 6.80 5.88 4.23
CA VAL A 48 7.58 6.76 3.33
C VAL A 48 6.77 7.25 2.14
N LEU A 49 5.74 6.50 1.73
CA LEU A 49 4.92 6.76 0.55
C LEU A 49 3.86 7.85 0.76
N TYR A 50 3.43 8.10 2.00
CA TYR A 50 2.27 8.97 2.27
C TYR A 50 2.36 9.83 3.51
N ARG A 51 3.27 9.54 4.45
CA ARG A 51 3.30 10.19 5.76
C ARG A 51 3.45 11.70 5.61
N VAL A 52 2.57 12.43 6.30
CA VAL A 52 2.60 13.89 6.41
C VAL A 52 2.99 14.22 7.83
N ASP A 53 4.25 14.61 8.02
CA ASP A 53 4.76 15.09 9.30
C ASP A 53 4.36 16.55 9.55
N ARG A 54 4.44 17.03 10.80
CA ARG A 54 4.06 18.40 11.20
C ARG A 54 4.81 19.51 10.44
N GLY A 55 5.89 19.21 9.71
CA GLY A 55 6.61 20.16 8.85
C GLY A 55 6.51 19.86 7.35
N GLY A 56 5.80 18.79 6.96
CA GLY A 56 5.70 18.33 5.57
C GLY A 56 7.05 17.97 4.94
N ALA A 57 8.07 17.67 5.74
CA ALA A 57 9.42 17.40 5.24
C ALA A 57 9.43 16.17 4.33
N GLU A 58 8.72 15.11 4.69
CA GLU A 58 8.69 13.90 3.87
C GLU A 58 7.89 14.07 2.59
N LYS A 59 6.83 14.90 2.62
CA LYS A 59 6.11 15.30 1.40
C LYS A 59 7.06 16.03 0.45
N LYS A 60 7.83 17.01 0.94
CA LYS A 60 8.82 17.75 0.13
C LYS A 60 9.92 16.85 -0.45
N ILE A 61 10.40 15.87 0.32
CA ILE A 61 11.37 14.89 -0.21
C ILE A 61 10.72 14.05 -1.33
N ARG A 62 9.49 13.56 -1.13
CA ARG A 62 8.75 12.84 -2.19
C ARG A 62 8.52 13.72 -3.42
N GLU A 63 8.15 14.99 -3.23
CA GLU A 63 8.00 15.98 -4.29
C GLU A 63 9.26 16.09 -5.14
N TYR A 64 10.42 16.23 -4.49
CA TYR A 64 11.72 16.24 -5.16
C TYR A 64 11.97 14.95 -5.96
N LEU A 65 11.80 13.79 -5.33
CA LEU A 65 12.02 12.49 -5.98
C LEU A 65 11.11 12.27 -7.20
N VAL A 66 9.87 12.76 -7.14
CA VAL A 66 8.89 12.66 -8.23
C VAL A 66 9.18 13.66 -9.35
N LYS A 67 9.43 14.94 -9.01
CA LYS A 67 9.67 16.00 -10.00
C LYS A 67 10.94 15.78 -10.80
N GLU A 68 11.99 15.30 -10.16
CA GLU A 68 13.24 14.91 -10.82
C GLU A 68 13.16 13.53 -11.51
N ASN A 69 11.97 12.92 -11.53
CA ASN A 69 11.71 11.65 -12.17
C ASN A 69 12.64 10.52 -11.68
N PHE A 70 12.93 10.46 -10.38
CA PHE A 70 13.81 9.44 -9.82
C PHE A 70 13.10 8.14 -9.44
N ILE A 71 11.78 8.18 -9.24
CA ILE A 71 11.00 7.01 -8.84
C ILE A 71 10.61 6.23 -10.09
N ASP A 72 11.14 5.02 -10.24
CA ASP A 72 10.84 4.14 -11.37
C ASP A 72 9.63 3.23 -11.07
N CYS A 73 9.60 2.65 -9.87
CA CYS A 73 8.53 1.74 -9.46
C CYS A 73 8.33 1.74 -7.94
N VAL A 74 7.08 1.56 -7.50
CA VAL A 74 6.69 1.30 -6.11
C VAL A 74 5.97 -0.05 -6.05
N ILE A 75 6.48 -0.97 -5.23
CA ILE A 75 5.91 -2.31 -5.07
C ILE A 75 5.42 -2.45 -3.64
N ALA A 76 4.11 -2.61 -3.43
CA ALA A 76 3.56 -2.95 -2.12
C ALA A 76 3.69 -4.45 -1.89
N LEU A 77 4.34 -4.87 -0.80
CA LEU A 77 4.55 -6.28 -0.48
C LEU A 77 3.51 -6.79 0.54
N PRO A 78 3.34 -8.12 0.65
CA PRO A 78 2.50 -8.71 1.68
C PRO A 78 2.91 -8.32 3.10
N GLU A 79 1.93 -8.25 3.98
CA GLU A 79 2.17 -8.25 5.43
C GLU A 79 2.76 -9.59 5.89
N ASN A 80 3.24 -9.64 7.14
CA ASN A 80 3.77 -10.87 7.76
C ASN A 80 4.90 -11.57 6.98
N LEU A 81 5.63 -10.84 6.12
CA LEU A 81 6.73 -11.38 5.31
C LEU A 81 8.05 -11.45 6.08
N PHE A 82 8.32 -10.46 6.93
CA PHE A 82 9.57 -10.35 7.68
C PHE A 82 9.49 -10.94 9.09
N PHE A 83 10.63 -11.40 9.60
CA PHE A 83 10.78 -11.79 11.00
C PHE A 83 10.74 -10.56 11.91
N GLY A 84 10.16 -10.69 13.12
CA GLY A 84 10.13 -9.60 14.10
C GLY A 84 9.05 -8.53 13.88
N THR A 85 8.35 -8.51 12.75
CA THR A 85 7.22 -7.60 12.51
C THR A 85 6.12 -8.25 11.67
N ASN A 86 4.91 -7.74 11.82
CA ASN A 86 3.75 -8.14 11.01
C ASN A 86 3.36 -7.07 9.98
N ILE A 87 4.01 -5.92 10.02
CA ILE A 87 3.70 -4.77 9.16
C ILE A 87 4.03 -5.14 7.70
N ALA A 88 3.19 -4.69 6.76
CA ALA A 88 3.51 -4.69 5.34
C ALA A 88 4.74 -3.82 5.05
N THR A 89 5.44 -4.13 3.98
CA THR A 89 6.62 -3.36 3.51
C THR A 89 6.41 -2.96 2.07
N CYS A 90 7.22 -2.05 1.57
CA CYS A 90 7.25 -1.75 0.14
C CYS A 90 8.69 -1.78 -0.38
N ILE A 91 8.81 -1.89 -1.70
CA ILE A 91 10.07 -1.66 -2.41
C ILE A 91 9.92 -0.38 -3.20
N LEU A 92 10.85 0.55 -2.98
CA LEU A 92 11.02 1.75 -3.79
C LEU A 92 12.17 1.53 -4.76
N VAL A 93 11.87 1.57 -6.06
CA VAL A 93 12.86 1.43 -7.12
C VAL A 93 13.21 2.80 -7.68
N LEU A 94 14.49 3.14 -7.66
CA LEU A 94 15.01 4.43 -8.14
C LEU A 94 15.89 4.28 -9.37
N LYS A 95 15.79 5.25 -10.29
CA LYS A 95 16.65 5.41 -11.47
C LYS A 95 16.86 6.89 -11.78
N LYS A 96 18.08 7.29 -12.14
CA LYS A 96 18.39 8.70 -12.48
C LYS A 96 18.04 9.10 -13.91
N ASN A 97 18.12 8.17 -14.86
CA ASN A 97 17.93 8.47 -16.28
C ASN A 97 16.84 7.58 -16.87
N LYS A 98 15.58 7.87 -16.52
CA LYS A 98 14.42 7.19 -17.07
C LYS A 98 14.11 7.72 -18.47
N LYS A 99 13.62 6.84 -19.35
CA LYS A 99 13.23 7.20 -20.73
C LYS A 99 11.86 7.88 -20.80
N ASP A 100 11.02 7.64 -19.81
CA ASP A 100 9.68 8.19 -19.68
C ASP A 100 9.48 8.81 -18.28
N ASP A 101 8.39 9.54 -18.11
CA ASP A 101 7.98 10.20 -16.87
C ASP A 101 7.01 9.37 -16.02
N THR A 102 6.88 8.07 -16.31
CA THR A 102 5.89 7.20 -15.67
C THR A 102 6.48 6.46 -14.48
N THR A 103 5.73 6.37 -13.39
CA THR A 103 6.02 5.49 -12.26
C THR A 103 5.11 4.28 -12.32
N LEU A 104 5.69 3.09 -12.20
CA LEU A 104 4.94 1.84 -12.12
C LEU A 104 4.56 1.54 -10.68
N PHE A 105 3.28 1.35 -10.40
CA PHE A 105 2.76 0.91 -9.11
C PHE A 105 2.37 -0.55 -9.24
N ILE A 106 2.88 -1.41 -8.35
CA ILE A 106 2.55 -2.84 -8.29
C ILE A 106 1.99 -3.16 -6.91
N ASP A 107 0.79 -3.71 -6.88
CA ASP A 107 0.18 -4.27 -5.68
C ASP A 107 0.47 -5.78 -5.60
N ALA A 108 1.56 -6.12 -4.92
CA ALA A 108 1.91 -7.49 -4.61
C ALA A 108 1.44 -7.91 -3.21
N SER A 109 0.53 -7.18 -2.56
CA SER A 109 0.07 -7.48 -1.20
C SER A 109 -0.57 -8.87 -1.07
N LYS A 110 -1.20 -9.36 -2.14
CA LYS A 110 -1.80 -10.70 -2.24
C LYS A 110 -0.83 -11.78 -2.78
N GLU A 111 0.39 -11.41 -3.14
CA GLU A 111 1.38 -12.33 -3.71
C GLU A 111 2.14 -13.07 -2.61
N PHE A 112 1.53 -14.07 -2.00
CA PHE A 112 2.20 -14.92 -1.03
C PHE A 112 1.53 -16.28 -0.90
N VAL A 113 2.30 -17.22 -0.35
CA VAL A 113 1.76 -18.46 0.20
C VAL A 113 1.83 -18.37 1.72
N LYS A 114 0.69 -18.60 2.39
CA LYS A 114 0.63 -18.64 3.85
C LYS A 114 1.35 -19.88 4.35
N GLU A 115 2.36 -19.71 5.19
CA GLU A 115 3.14 -20.81 5.77
C GLU A 115 3.25 -20.61 7.29
N GLY A 116 2.31 -21.22 8.02
CA GLY A 116 2.18 -21.01 9.46
C GLY A 116 1.74 -19.58 9.79
N LYS A 117 2.50 -18.90 10.65
CA LYS A 117 2.24 -17.51 11.08
C LYS A 117 2.83 -16.46 10.14
N LYS A 118 3.60 -16.86 9.14
CA LYS A 118 4.30 -15.95 8.22
C LYS A 118 3.89 -16.20 6.78
N ASN A 119 3.90 -15.13 6.01
CA ASN A 119 3.69 -15.19 4.58
C ASN A 119 5.04 -15.44 3.91
N LYS A 120 5.07 -16.28 2.88
CA LYS A 120 6.27 -16.51 2.07
C LYS A 120 6.04 -16.16 0.62
N LEU A 121 6.96 -15.38 0.07
CA LEU A 121 7.00 -15.03 -1.34
C LEU A 121 7.70 -16.17 -2.11
N LYS A 122 6.92 -17.09 -2.68
CA LYS A 122 7.45 -18.24 -3.43
C LYS A 122 7.99 -17.79 -4.80
N ALA A 123 8.66 -18.70 -5.51
CA ALA A 123 9.31 -18.39 -6.79
C ALA A 123 8.33 -17.80 -7.83
N HIS A 124 7.15 -18.41 -7.99
CA HIS A 124 6.13 -17.94 -8.92
C HIS A 124 5.62 -16.53 -8.60
N ASN A 125 5.49 -16.18 -7.31
CA ASN A 125 5.08 -14.82 -6.90
C ASN A 125 6.15 -13.80 -7.30
N ARG A 126 7.43 -14.11 -7.03
CA ARG A 126 8.56 -13.23 -7.40
C ARG A 126 8.65 -13.05 -8.91
N GLU A 127 8.48 -14.13 -9.66
CA GLU A 127 8.54 -14.10 -11.12
C GLU A 127 7.41 -13.24 -11.70
N LYS A 128 6.18 -13.36 -11.20
CA LYS A 128 5.07 -12.50 -11.61
C LYS A 128 5.35 -11.01 -11.36
N ILE A 129 5.86 -10.67 -10.17
CA ILE A 129 6.22 -9.28 -9.83
C ILE A 129 7.34 -8.78 -10.75
N LEU A 130 8.39 -9.58 -10.93
CA LEU A 130 9.55 -9.23 -11.76
C LEU A 130 9.15 -9.05 -13.23
N GLN A 131 8.36 -9.97 -13.78
CA GLN A 131 7.87 -9.88 -15.15
C GLN A 131 7.03 -8.62 -15.35
N THR A 132 6.13 -8.33 -14.42
CA THR A 132 5.29 -7.12 -14.47
C THR A 132 6.15 -5.85 -14.43
N TYR A 133 7.20 -5.84 -13.61
CA TYR A 133 8.17 -4.74 -13.56
C TYR A 133 8.96 -4.60 -14.86
N THR A 134 9.54 -5.69 -15.39
CA THR A 134 10.38 -5.69 -16.60
C THR A 134 9.59 -5.30 -17.84
N GLU A 135 8.36 -5.79 -17.99
CA GLU A 135 7.48 -5.48 -19.12
C GLU A 135 6.73 -4.14 -18.95
N ARG A 136 6.76 -3.54 -17.75
CA ARG A 136 5.92 -2.39 -17.35
C ARG A 136 4.44 -2.61 -17.66
N LYS A 137 3.97 -3.84 -17.49
CA LYS A 137 2.62 -4.25 -17.87
C LYS A 137 1.59 -3.69 -16.90
N VAL A 138 0.53 -3.10 -17.43
CA VAL A 138 -0.66 -2.69 -16.66
C VAL A 138 -1.61 -3.88 -16.56
N ILE A 139 -1.89 -4.32 -15.34
CA ILE A 139 -2.72 -5.49 -15.05
C ILE A 139 -3.80 -5.04 -14.06
N LYS A 140 -5.06 -5.29 -14.42
CA LYS A 140 -6.21 -4.92 -13.57
C LYS A 140 -6.02 -5.49 -12.15
N HIS A 141 -6.26 -4.65 -11.15
CA HIS A 141 -6.11 -4.97 -9.72
C HIS A 141 -4.70 -5.36 -9.24
N PHE A 142 -3.68 -5.20 -10.09
CA PHE A 142 -2.31 -5.62 -9.75
C PHE A 142 -1.26 -4.57 -10.08
N SER A 143 -1.40 -3.83 -11.18
CA SER A 143 -0.44 -2.78 -11.52
C SER A 143 -1.07 -1.63 -12.29
N ALA A 144 -0.49 -0.45 -12.15
CA ALA A 144 -0.90 0.76 -12.82
C ALA A 144 0.32 1.64 -13.14
N LEU A 145 0.24 2.41 -14.22
CA LEU A 145 1.20 3.45 -14.56
C LEU A 145 0.59 4.81 -14.27
N ALA A 146 1.37 5.70 -13.65
CA ALA A 146 0.98 7.09 -13.47
C ALA A 146 2.15 8.01 -13.83
N ASN A 147 1.86 9.07 -14.57
CA ASN A 147 2.85 10.11 -14.86
C ASN A 147 3.03 11.06 -13.66
N ILE A 148 4.01 11.96 -13.76
CA ILE A 148 4.32 12.95 -12.72
C ILE A 148 3.08 13.80 -12.36
N GLU A 149 2.32 14.23 -13.36
CA GLU A 149 1.11 15.05 -13.16
C GLU A 149 0.07 14.31 -12.31
N LYS A 150 -0.18 13.03 -12.61
CA LYS A 150 -1.13 12.22 -11.85
C LYS A 150 -0.68 12.01 -10.41
N ILE A 151 0.62 11.91 -10.17
CA ILE A 151 1.17 11.79 -8.81
C ILE A 151 1.05 13.12 -8.06
N GLN A 152 1.23 14.25 -8.76
CA GLN A 152 1.04 15.58 -8.21
C GLN A 152 -0.42 15.84 -7.83
N GLU A 153 -1.39 15.44 -8.65
CA GLU A 153 -2.84 15.48 -8.31
C GLU A 153 -3.16 14.71 -7.02
N ASN A 154 -2.40 13.65 -6.75
CA ASN A 154 -2.50 12.83 -5.54
C ASN A 154 -1.61 13.35 -4.39
N ASP A 155 -1.23 14.64 -4.39
CA ASP A 155 -0.43 15.25 -3.34
C ASP A 155 0.92 14.55 -3.10
N TYR A 156 1.52 13.99 -4.15
CA TYR A 156 2.75 13.21 -4.08
C TYR A 156 2.64 12.02 -3.11
N ASN A 157 1.42 11.48 -2.96
CA ASN A 157 1.17 10.23 -2.27
C ASN A 157 1.47 9.07 -3.23
N LEU A 158 2.44 8.25 -2.85
CA LEU A 158 2.93 7.12 -3.64
C LEU A 158 2.34 5.78 -3.18
N SER A 159 1.26 5.81 -2.38
CA SER A 159 0.60 4.57 -1.95
C SER A 159 -0.02 3.89 -3.16
N VAL A 160 0.31 2.61 -3.34
CA VAL A 160 -0.13 1.81 -4.49
C VAL A 160 -1.65 1.79 -4.64
N ASN A 161 -2.41 1.78 -3.54
CA ASN A 161 -3.87 1.80 -3.53
C ASN A 161 -4.51 3.07 -4.12
N ARG A 162 -3.74 4.14 -4.36
CA ARG A 162 -4.21 5.34 -5.07
C ARG A 162 -4.23 5.17 -6.58
N TYR A 163 -3.47 4.20 -7.09
CA TYR A 163 -3.26 3.99 -8.52
C TYR A 163 -3.79 2.64 -9.00
N VAL A 164 -3.71 1.61 -8.15
CA VAL A 164 -4.21 0.28 -8.43
C VAL A 164 -5.56 0.10 -7.73
N GLU A 165 -6.62 -0.02 -8.54
CA GLU A 165 -7.97 -0.30 -8.06
C GLU A 165 -8.01 -1.67 -7.37
N GLN A 166 -8.49 -1.72 -6.14
CA GLN A 166 -8.67 -2.98 -5.42
C GLN A 166 -9.82 -3.79 -6.04
N GLU A 167 -9.64 -5.10 -6.13
CA GLU A 167 -10.71 -6.01 -6.54
C GLU A 167 -11.86 -5.94 -5.53
N ASP A 168 -13.09 -5.70 -6.00
CA ASP A 168 -14.27 -5.75 -5.16
C ASP A 168 -14.65 -7.22 -4.92
N THR A 169 -14.24 -7.74 -3.76
CA THR A 169 -14.53 -9.12 -3.35
C THR A 169 -15.78 -9.20 -2.47
N LYS A 170 -16.58 -8.13 -2.36
CA LYS A 170 -17.83 -8.21 -1.61
C LYS A 170 -18.74 -9.20 -2.32
N GLU A 171 -19.26 -10.16 -1.56
CA GLU A 171 -20.34 -11.00 -2.06
C GLU A 171 -21.51 -10.09 -2.44
N ILE A 172 -22.07 -10.31 -3.62
CA ILE A 172 -23.32 -9.67 -4.02
C ILE A 172 -24.38 -10.30 -3.13
N ILE A 173 -24.67 -9.65 -2.01
CA ILE A 173 -25.73 -10.07 -1.10
C ILE A 173 -27.05 -9.91 -1.85
N ASP A 174 -27.75 -11.02 -2.11
CA ASP A 174 -29.11 -10.96 -2.62
C ASP A 174 -30.00 -10.37 -1.51
N ILE A 175 -30.30 -9.07 -1.64
CA ILE A 175 -31.12 -8.32 -0.71
C ILE A 175 -32.51 -8.95 -0.55
N LYS A 176 -33.06 -9.59 -1.61
CA LYS A 176 -34.35 -10.26 -1.51
C LYS A 176 -34.25 -11.54 -0.69
N ALA A 177 -33.21 -12.35 -0.91
CA ALA A 177 -32.98 -13.55 -0.13
C ALA A 177 -32.76 -13.22 1.36
N LEU A 178 -31.92 -12.21 1.64
CA LEU A 178 -31.66 -11.74 3.00
C LEU A 178 -32.92 -11.23 3.70
N ASN A 179 -33.73 -10.43 3.00
CA ASN A 179 -35.02 -9.97 3.56
C ASN A 179 -36.00 -11.13 3.81
N GLY A 180 -35.97 -12.16 2.96
CA GLY A 180 -36.73 -13.40 3.17
C GLY A 180 -36.30 -14.15 4.44
N GLU A 181 -35.00 -14.29 4.67
CA GLU A 181 -34.46 -14.86 5.90
C GLU A 181 -34.83 -14.04 7.14
N ILE A 182 -34.70 -12.72 7.08
CA ILE A 182 -35.10 -11.81 8.16
C ILE A 182 -36.58 -12.02 8.51
N ALA A 183 -37.46 -12.08 7.51
CA ALA A 183 -38.89 -12.31 7.73
C ALA A 183 -39.17 -13.69 8.38
N GLN A 184 -38.43 -14.73 7.99
CA GLN A 184 -38.50 -16.06 8.63
C GLN A 184 -38.04 -16.01 10.09
N ILE A 185 -36.92 -15.33 10.38
CA ILE A 185 -36.38 -15.21 11.73
C ILE A 185 -37.39 -14.49 12.64
N VAL A 186 -37.98 -13.38 12.15
CA VAL A 186 -39.01 -12.64 12.90
C VAL A 186 -40.24 -13.50 13.18
N LYS A 187 -40.73 -14.27 12.19
CA LYS A 187 -41.83 -15.23 12.41
C LYS A 187 -41.51 -16.26 13.49
N LYS A 188 -40.31 -16.86 13.44
CA LYS A 188 -39.87 -17.84 14.45
C LYS A 188 -39.78 -17.20 15.83
N GLN A 189 -39.25 -15.98 15.93
CA GLN A 189 -39.16 -15.23 17.18
C GLN A 189 -40.55 -14.98 17.78
N SER A 190 -41.51 -14.50 16.99
CA SER A 190 -42.89 -14.29 17.46
C SER A 190 -43.54 -15.59 17.93
N ALA A 191 -43.37 -16.69 17.19
CA ALA A 191 -43.91 -17.99 17.59
C ALA A 191 -43.33 -18.49 18.92
N LEU A 192 -42.01 -18.35 19.12
CA LEU A 192 -41.38 -18.67 20.41
C LEU A 192 -41.91 -17.79 21.54
N ARG A 193 -42.11 -16.49 21.29
CA ARG A 193 -42.58 -15.55 22.29
C ARG A 193 -44.00 -15.88 22.77
N ASN A 194 -44.91 -16.20 21.84
CA ASN A 194 -46.26 -16.65 22.18
C ASN A 194 -46.27 -17.93 23.00
N ARG A 195 -45.34 -18.85 22.69
CA ARG A 195 -45.19 -20.10 23.44
C ARG A 195 -44.62 -19.89 24.85
N LEU A 196 -43.74 -18.90 25.02
CA LEU A 196 -43.29 -18.47 26.36
C LEU A 196 -44.43 -17.87 27.16
N GLU A 197 -45.24 -16.99 26.55
CA GLU A 197 -46.40 -16.38 27.22
C GLU A 197 -47.43 -17.43 27.67
N SER A 198 -47.69 -18.47 26.87
CA SER A 198 -48.61 -19.54 27.28
C SER A 198 -48.09 -20.31 28.49
N ILE A 199 -46.79 -20.63 28.53
CA ILE A 199 -46.17 -21.33 29.66
C ILE A 199 -46.20 -20.47 30.92
N ILE A 200 -45.92 -19.17 30.81
CA ILE A 200 -46.00 -18.24 31.95
C ILE A 200 -47.42 -18.21 32.50
N LYS A 201 -48.43 -18.13 31.62
CA LYS A 201 -49.85 -18.11 32.03
C LYS A 201 -50.31 -19.39 32.73
N GLU A 202 -49.75 -20.55 32.35
CA GLU A 202 -49.98 -21.83 33.03
C GLU A 202 -49.31 -21.89 34.40
N LEU A 203 -48.17 -21.23 34.59
CA LEU A 203 -47.44 -21.18 35.88
C LEU A 203 -48.02 -20.17 36.87
N GLU A 204 -48.65 -19.11 36.37
CA GLU A 204 -49.30 -18.07 37.18
C GLU A 204 -50.76 -18.40 37.57
N ALA A 205 -51.33 -19.50 37.04
CA ALA A 205 -52.68 -19.99 37.33
C ALA A 205 -52.70 -20.99 38.49
#